data_AF-A0A5J6I001-F1
#
_entry.id   AF-A0A5J6I001-F1
#
_cell.length_a   1.000
_cell.length_b   1.000
_cell.length_c   1.000
_cell.angle_alpha   90.00
_cell.angle_beta   90.00
_cell.angle_gamma   90.00
#
_symmetry.space_group_name_H-M   'P 1'
#
loop_
_entity.id
_entity.type
_entity.pdbx_description
1 polymer ?
#
loop_
_entity_poly.entity_id
_entity_poly.type
_entity_poly.pdbx_seq_one_letter_code
_entity_poly.pdbx_strand_id
1 'polypeptide(L)'
;MRRRLDDVAGRALLRLAVFLHRTVAGRVARERWQQRRNAALRAASGRGVPVAEMAARLGLSEGWVRQVLNGRKPAEPPVVEEAA
;
A
#
# COMPACT_ATOMS: atom_id res chain seq x y z
N MET A 1 -0.33 33.02 32.84
CA MET A 1 0.24 31.72 32.40
C MET A 1 -0.74 30.82 31.66
N ARG A 2 -2.03 30.76 32.04
CA ARG A 2 -3.08 29.90 31.45
C ARG A 2 -3.20 29.99 29.91
N ARG A 3 -3.28 31.21 29.34
CA ARG A 3 -3.35 31.44 27.88
C ARG A 3 -2.20 30.84 27.06
N ARG A 4 -0.96 30.82 27.58
CA ARG A 4 0.18 30.24 26.85
C ARG A 4 0.12 28.71 26.78
N LEU A 5 -0.45 28.07 27.81
CA LEU A 5 -0.63 26.62 27.82
C LEU A 5 -1.77 26.20 26.88
N ASP A 6 -2.84 26.99 26.84
CA ASP A 6 -3.96 26.79 25.89
C ASP A 6 -3.47 26.91 24.43
N ASP A 7 -2.59 27.87 24.14
CA ASP A 7 -1.97 28.04 22.82
C ASP A 7 -1.07 26.86 22.43
N VAL A 8 -0.34 26.26 23.38
CA VAL A 8 0.53 25.11 23.14
C VAL A 8 -0.30 23.84 22.93
N ALA A 9 -1.34 23.65 23.76
CA ALA A 9 -2.27 22.53 23.62
C ALA A 9 -3.00 22.59 22.27
N GLY A 10 -3.47 23.77 21.86
CA GLY A 10 -4.10 23.97 20.55
C GLY A 10 -3.17 23.62 19.38
N ARG A 11 -1.90 24.04 19.43
CA ARG A 11 -0.90 23.68 18.40
C ARG A 11 -0.56 22.19 18.40
N ALA A 12 -0.52 21.55 19.56
CA ALA A 12 -0.28 20.12 19.68
C ALA A 12 -1.43 19.31 19.06
N LEU A 13 -2.67 19.68 19.37
CA LEU A 13 -3.87 19.07 18.78
C LEU A 13 -3.92 19.26 17.26
N LEU A 14 -3.56 20.44 16.76
CA LEU A 14 -3.49 20.69 15.32
C LEU A 14 -2.43 19.82 14.62
N ARG A 15 -1.24 19.66 15.22
CA ARG A 15 -0.20 18.76 14.68
C ARG A 15 -0.65 17.31 14.66
N LEU A 16 -1.32 16.86 15.72
CA LEU A 16 -1.90 15.52 15.79
C LEU A 16 -2.96 15.34 14.69
N ALA A 17 -3.85 16.32 14.49
CA ALA A 17 -4.85 16.27 13.43
C ALA A 17 -4.22 16.18 12.03
N VAL A 18 -3.16 16.95 11.75
CA VAL A 18 -2.43 16.88 10.48
C VAL A 18 -1.75 15.53 10.29
N PHE A 19 -1.11 15.00 11.34
CA PHE A 19 -0.47 13.69 11.30
C PHE A 19 -1.50 12.58 11.05
N LEU A 20 -2.61 12.58 11.78
CA LEU A 20 -3.71 11.64 11.59
C LEU A 20 -4.31 11.75 10.18
N HIS A 21 -4.54 12.97 9.68
CA HIS A 21 -5.05 13.20 8.33
C HIS A 21 -4.09 12.67 7.28
N ARG A 22 -2.78 12.87 7.42
CA ARG A 22 -1.76 12.30 6.52
C ARG A 22 -1.66 10.79 6.63
N THR A 23 -1.79 10.21 7.82
CA THR A 23 -1.79 8.75 8.02
C THR A 23 -3.03 8.10 7.40
N VAL A 24 -4.21 8.72 7.55
CA VAL A 24 -5.46 8.28 6.91
C VAL A 24 -5.37 8.45 5.39
N ALA A 25 -4.92 9.61 4.91
CA ALA A 25 -4.67 9.83 3.48
C ALA A 25 -3.62 8.85 2.93
N GLY A 26 -2.59 8.52 3.72
CA GLY A 26 -1.55 7.55 3.39
C GLY A 26 -2.10 6.13 3.30
N ARG A 27 -2.98 5.72 4.22
CA ARG A 27 -3.65 4.41 4.18
C ARG A 27 -4.60 4.30 2.99
N VAL A 28 -5.46 5.30 2.79
CA VAL A 28 -6.39 5.35 1.66
C VAL A 28 -5.66 5.45 0.32
N ALA A 29 -4.61 6.28 0.24
CA ALA A 29 -3.76 6.36 -0.95
C ALA A 29 -3.06 5.03 -1.20
N ARG A 30 -2.50 4.39 -0.17
CA ARG A 30 -1.88 3.05 -0.27
C ARG A 30 -2.88 2.02 -0.78
N GLU A 31 -4.12 2.01 -0.29
CA GLU A 31 -5.16 1.13 -0.79
C GLU A 31 -5.51 1.39 -2.25
N ARG A 32 -5.64 2.66 -2.67
CA ARG A 32 -5.87 3.03 -4.08
C ARG A 32 -4.73 2.57 -4.99
N TRP A 33 -3.47 2.76 -4.57
CA TRP A 33 -2.31 2.29 -5.31
C TRP A 33 -2.26 0.76 -5.43
N GLN A 34 -2.58 0.04 -4.34
CA GLN A 34 -2.70 -1.43 -4.38
C GLN A 34 -3.78 -1.90 -5.34
N GLN A 35 -4.96 -1.25 -5.33
CA GLN A 35 -6.05 -1.58 -6.25
C GLN A 35 -5.63 -1.35 -7.71
N ARG A 36 -4.96 -0.22 -8.01
CA ARG A 36 -4.45 0.08 -9.36
C ARG A 36 -3.43 -0.96 -9.83
N ARG A 37 -2.47 -1.34 -8.97
CA ARG A 37 -1.50 -2.41 -9.27
C ARG A 37 -2.20 -3.74 -9.56
N ASN A 38 -3.16 -4.12 -8.72
CA ASN A 38 -3.87 -5.38 -8.87
C ASN A 38 -4.71 -5.40 -10.17
N ALA A 39 -5.32 -4.27 -10.55
CA ALA A 39 -6.00 -4.13 -11.83
C ALA A 39 -5.03 -4.25 -13.01
N ALA A 40 -3.85 -3.64 -12.92
CA ALA A 40 -2.80 -3.76 -13.94
C ALA A 40 -2.31 -5.22 -14.09
N LEU A 41 -2.12 -5.94 -13.00
CA LEU A 41 -1.75 -7.37 -13.01
C LEU A 41 -2.80 -8.23 -13.71
N ARG A 42 -4.10 -8.04 -13.39
CA ARG A 42 -5.18 -8.75 -14.08
C ARG A 42 -5.24 -8.41 -15.56
N ALA A 43 -5.02 -7.14 -15.92
CA ALA A 43 -4.99 -6.70 -17.31
C ALA A 43 -3.78 -7.25 -18.09
N ALA A 44 -2.64 -7.48 -17.44
CA ALA A 44 -1.47 -8.14 -18.03
C ALA A 44 -1.72 -9.64 -18.22
N SER A 45 -2.29 -10.31 -17.20
CA SER A 45 -2.70 -11.71 -17.31
C SER A 45 -3.72 -11.95 -18.42
N GLY A 46 -4.72 -11.07 -18.56
CA GLY A 46 -5.70 -11.12 -19.65
C GLY A 46 -5.10 -10.89 -21.05
N ARG A 47 -3.87 -10.37 -21.14
CA ARG A 47 -3.09 -10.25 -22.38
C ARG A 47 -2.10 -11.39 -22.60
N GLY A 48 -2.12 -12.42 -21.73
CA GLY A 48 -1.28 -13.61 -21.87
C GLY A 48 0.10 -13.51 -21.23
N VAL A 49 0.39 -12.47 -20.43
CA VAL A 49 1.67 -12.39 -19.70
C VAL A 49 1.74 -13.52 -18.66
N PRO A 50 2.81 -14.34 -18.63
CA PRO A 50 2.97 -15.42 -17.67
C PRO A 50 3.12 -14.93 -16.22
N VAL A 51 2.61 -15.71 -15.27
CA VAL A 51 2.71 -15.41 -13.82
C VAL A 51 4.15 -15.32 -13.34
N ALA A 52 5.03 -16.21 -13.80
CA ALA A 52 6.45 -16.22 -13.46
C ALA A 52 7.14 -14.92 -13.91
N GLU A 53 6.81 -14.42 -15.11
CA GLU A 53 7.37 -13.16 -15.62
C GLU A 53 6.88 -11.97 -14.77
N MET A 54 5.59 -11.92 -14.45
CA MET A 54 5.04 -10.87 -13.58
C MET A 54 5.68 -10.89 -12.18
N ALA A 55 5.89 -12.08 -11.61
CA ALA A 55 6.51 -12.28 -10.31
C ALA A 55 7.97 -11.80 -10.29
N ALA A 56 8.78 -12.25 -11.26
CA ALA A 56 10.18 -11.86 -11.38
C ALA A 56 10.34 -10.34 -11.56
N ARG A 57 9.53 -9.75 -12.44
CA ARG A 57 9.62 -8.31 -12.77
C ARG A 57 9.19 -7.40 -11.63
N LEU A 58 8.41 -7.91 -10.69
CA LEU A 58 7.92 -7.17 -9.52
C LEU A 58 8.66 -7.53 -8.22
N GLY A 59 9.58 -8.51 -8.24
CA GLY A 59 10.22 -9.01 -7.02
C GLY A 59 9.21 -9.64 -6.04
N LEU A 60 8.18 -10.28 -6.57
CA LEU A 60 7.08 -10.88 -5.80
C LEU A 60 7.07 -12.40 -5.97
N SER A 61 6.53 -13.11 -4.99
CA SER A 61 6.30 -14.55 -5.17
C SER A 61 5.18 -14.83 -6.16
N GLU A 62 5.31 -15.89 -6.95
CA GLU A 62 4.23 -16.32 -7.86
C GLU A 62 2.93 -16.61 -7.12
N GLY A 63 3.01 -17.19 -5.92
CA GLY A 63 1.84 -17.46 -5.08
C GLY A 63 1.07 -16.19 -4.75
N TRP A 64 1.78 -15.10 -4.48
CA TRP A 64 1.17 -13.79 -4.24
C TRP A 64 0.49 -13.24 -5.50
N VAL A 65 1.16 -13.34 -6.66
CA VAL A 65 0.58 -12.90 -7.95
C VAL A 65 -0.70 -13.69 -8.26
N ARG A 66 -0.68 -15.02 -8.08
CA ARG A 66 -1.88 -15.87 -8.25
C ARG A 66 -3.02 -15.46 -7.32
N GLN A 67 -2.74 -15.11 -6.06
CA GLN A 67 -3.78 -14.60 -5.15
C GLN A 67 -4.44 -13.33 -5.69
N VAL A 68 -3.66 -12.40 -6.24
CA VAL A 68 -4.19 -11.16 -6.83
C VAL A 68 -5.02 -11.42 -8.10
N LEU A 69 -4.56 -12.34 -8.96
CA LEU A 69 -5.29 -12.73 -10.16
C LEU A 69 -6.63 -13.40 -9.80
N ASN A 70 -6.65 -14.20 -8.74
CA ASN A 70 -7.86 -14.80 -8.17
C ASN A 70 -8.76 -13.81 -7.40
N GLY A 71 -8.46 -12.51 -7.45
CA GLY A 71 -9.28 -11.46 -6.82
C GLY A 71 -9.14 -11.36 -5.30
N ARG A 72 -8.23 -12.12 -4.68
CA ARG A 72 -7.96 -12.02 -3.24
C ARG A 72 -7.14 -10.77 -2.94
N LYS A 73 -7.36 -10.17 -1.77
CA LYS A 73 -6.53 -9.09 -1.23
C LYS A 73 -5.48 -9.72 -0.30
N PRO A 74 -4.27 -10.07 -0.79
CA PRO A 74 -3.21 -10.56 0.07
C PRO A 74 -2.85 -9.51 1.13
N ALA A 75 -2.61 -9.94 2.36
CA ALA A 75 -2.34 -9.09 3.51
C ALA A 75 -1.09 -8.22 3.31
N GLU A 76 -0.05 -8.77 2.69
CA GLU A 76 1.19 -8.08 2.33
C GLU A 76 1.84 -8.78 1.13
N PRO A 77 2.56 -8.05 0.25
CA PRO A 77 3.46 -8.68 -0.70
C PRO A 77 4.62 -9.31 0.06
N PRO A 78 4.79 -10.65 0.06
CA PRO A 78 6.04 -11.25 0.46
C PRO A 78 7.04 -10.83 -0.61
N VAL A 79 7.83 -9.81 -0.29
CA VAL A 79 9.03 -9.50 -1.05
C VAL A 79 9.87 -10.77 -0.95
N VAL A 80 10.23 -11.34 -2.09
CA VAL A 80 11.15 -12.47 -2.08
C VAL A 80 12.49 -11.85 -1.67
N GLU A 81 12.98 -12.17 -0.47
CA GLU A 81 14.37 -11.88 -0.12
C GLU A 81 15.23 -12.61 -1.16
N GLU A 82 15.88 -11.84 -2.04
CA GLU A 82 16.90 -12.38 -2.93
C GLU A 82 17.95 -13.07 -2.04
N ALA A 83 18.03 -14.39 -2.14
CA ALA A 83 19.20 -15.11 -1.67
C ALA A 83 20.38 -14.61 -2.52
N ALA A 84 21.19 -13.74 -1.91
CA ALA A 84 22.45 -13.22 -2.43
C ALA A 84 23.48 -14.34 -2.62
#